data_AF-A0A7S3K597-F1
#
_entry.id   AF-A0A7S3K597-F1
#
_cell.length_a   1.000
_cell.length_b   1.000
_cell.length_c   1.000
_cell.angle_alpha   90.00
_cell.angle_beta   90.00
_cell.angle_gamma   90.00
#
_symmetry.space_group_name_H-M   'P 1'
#
loop_
_entity.id
_entity.type
_entity.pdbx_description
1 polymer ?
#
loop_
_entity_poly.entity_id
_entity_poly.type
_entity_poly.pdbx_seq_one_letter_code
_entity_poly.pdbx_strand_id
1 'polypeptide(L)'
;MLKKILALSYVIFVFAEYRCAKEGEICADCDGEVRYGVGSYSDRILRRVVNTNIRCSIESFTLKKKNYDSEHNANTIQKRDCLCQSAKRRIAICFWGVNRALNKTANSIYTYIIKPLEEEETIIDIFFHSYTLESVNSAWAKEHNTQLQGALDEYKQLSKIGRVKRWEATEQGLFDKEMNYFSKYKEKDSVYPRETLKNLLRSLNSLKRVTNLWLFEEEMRGGFILFDDANKNYSDNQIANTISFNTTRRNYYDKIIYIRPDLLFKSPLDVDFLFSIPSSELYTPIWATYHGLNDRLAAGAPLAVLAFGYRFNFLSQYLAKGHQIHSERFLAWSVYHSKIKPAFSNFPCGVRVRHLGAANKDCMRVESRFAKHPALKRQILSPPTNMATKEEKT
;
A
#
# COMPACT_ATOMS: atom_id res chain seq x y z
N MET A 1 -2.00 -48.97 17.20
CA MET A 1 -3.15 -48.12 16.82
C MET A 1 -2.64 -46.71 16.56
N LEU A 2 -2.94 -46.18 15.37
CA LEU A 2 -2.65 -44.85 14.80
C LEU A 2 -1.18 -44.41 14.61
N LYS A 3 -0.69 -44.61 13.36
CA LYS A 3 0.40 -43.85 12.73
C LYS A 3 -0.16 -42.53 12.20
N LYS A 4 0.49 -41.40 12.53
CA LYS A 4 0.21 -40.09 11.93
C LYS A 4 0.79 -40.03 10.52
N ILE A 5 -0.07 -39.75 9.54
CA ILE A 5 0.28 -39.42 8.16
C ILE A 5 0.64 -37.93 8.14
N LEU A 6 1.90 -37.61 7.80
CA LEU A 6 2.30 -36.27 7.37
C LEU A 6 2.05 -36.19 5.87
N ALA A 7 1.05 -35.39 5.47
CA ALA A 7 0.85 -35.04 4.07
C ALA A 7 1.86 -33.95 3.69
N LEU A 8 2.85 -34.30 2.87
CA LEU A 8 3.67 -33.33 2.13
C LEU A 8 2.87 -32.87 0.92
N SER A 9 2.38 -31.63 0.97
CA SER A 9 1.83 -30.95 -0.19
C SER A 9 2.98 -30.42 -1.05
N TYR A 10 3.24 -31.04 -2.20
CA TYR A 10 4.12 -30.49 -3.23
C TYR A 10 3.34 -29.49 -4.08
N VAL A 11 3.82 -28.24 -4.14
CA VAL A 11 3.34 -27.24 -5.10
C VAL A 11 4.15 -27.39 -6.38
N ILE A 12 3.50 -27.79 -7.47
CA ILE A 12 4.09 -27.82 -8.81
C ILE A 12 3.93 -26.43 -9.42
N PHE A 13 5.04 -25.78 -9.77
CA PHE A 13 5.02 -24.54 -10.53
C PHE A 13 4.98 -24.87 -12.03
N VAL A 14 3.95 -24.40 -12.72
CA VAL A 14 3.86 -24.42 -14.18
C VAL A 14 4.25 -23.03 -14.68
N PHE A 15 5.29 -22.97 -15.51
CA PHE A 15 5.70 -21.74 -16.20
C PHE A 15 4.96 -21.64 -17.54
N ALA A 16 4.29 -20.51 -17.78
CA ALA A 16 3.81 -20.11 -19.09
C ALA A 16 4.66 -18.92 -19.57
N GLU A 17 5.42 -19.10 -20.64
CA GLU A 17 6.07 -17.98 -21.34
C GLU A 17 5.10 -17.44 -22.40
N TYR A 18 4.71 -16.16 -22.28
CA TYR A 18 4.03 -15.43 -23.33
C TYR A 18 5.07 -14.72 -24.19
N ARG A 19 5.24 -15.16 -25.44
CA ARG A 19 6.03 -14.42 -26.44
C ARG A 19 5.09 -13.85 -27.49
N CYS A 20 5.05 -12.52 -27.59
CA CYS A 20 4.39 -11.84 -28.69
C CYS A 20 5.27 -11.97 -29.95
N ALA A 21 4.65 -12.15 -31.12
CA ALA A 21 5.34 -12.41 -32.39
C ALA A 21 5.94 -11.17 -33.07
N LYS A 22 6.07 -10.04 -32.36
CA LYS A 22 6.87 -8.90 -32.80
C LYS A 22 8.05 -8.72 -31.86
N GLU A 23 9.23 -8.64 -32.45
CA GLU A 23 10.50 -8.48 -31.76
C GLU A 23 10.41 -7.36 -30.70
N GLY A 24 10.54 -7.72 -29.42
CA GLY A 24 10.94 -6.79 -28.36
C GLY A 24 9.89 -6.34 -27.34
N GLU A 25 8.58 -6.60 -27.51
CA GLU A 25 7.57 -6.14 -26.54
C GLU A 25 6.69 -7.27 -26.00
N ILE A 26 6.64 -7.39 -24.67
CA ILE A 26 5.73 -8.30 -23.95
C ILE A 26 4.40 -7.57 -23.78
N CYS A 27 3.39 -7.95 -24.57
CA CYS A 27 2.03 -7.47 -24.40
C CYS A 27 1.27 -8.44 -23.48
N ALA A 28 0.90 -7.99 -22.28
CA ALA A 28 0.26 -8.82 -21.27
C ALA A 28 -1.21 -9.17 -21.57
N ASP A 29 -1.83 -8.50 -22.55
CA ASP A 29 -3.27 -8.62 -22.86
C ASP A 29 -3.55 -9.28 -24.24
N CYS A 30 -2.59 -9.99 -24.82
CA CYS A 30 -2.84 -10.80 -26.02
C CYS A 30 -3.24 -12.22 -25.61
N ASP A 31 -4.43 -12.68 -26.04
CA ASP A 31 -4.84 -14.09 -26.01
C ASP A 31 -3.96 -14.94 -26.95
N GLY A 32 -2.68 -15.10 -26.60
CA GLY A 32 -1.72 -15.93 -27.32
C GLY A 32 -1.79 -17.38 -26.88
N GLU A 33 -1.70 -18.31 -27.84
CA GLU A 33 -1.59 -19.76 -27.60
C GLU A 33 -0.48 -20.06 -26.57
N VAL A 34 -0.86 -20.71 -25.48
CA VAL A 34 0.06 -21.25 -24.48
C VAL A 34 0.74 -22.49 -25.07
N ARG A 35 2.03 -22.39 -25.40
CA ARG A 35 2.85 -23.56 -25.75
C ARG A 35 3.52 -24.10 -24.49
N TYR A 36 3.15 -25.30 -24.08
CA TYR A 36 3.82 -26.02 -23.01
C TYR A 36 5.12 -26.65 -23.53
N GLY A 37 6.26 -26.17 -23.07
CA GLY A 37 7.55 -26.84 -23.24
C GLY A 37 7.90 -27.64 -21.99
N VAL A 38 8.08 -28.96 -22.12
CA VAL A 38 8.65 -29.78 -21.04
C VAL A 38 10.17 -29.75 -21.20
N GLY A 39 10.84 -28.96 -20.36
CA GLY A 39 12.30 -28.99 -20.24
C GLY A 39 12.73 -30.22 -19.45
N SER A 40 13.64 -31.03 -20.01
CA SER A 40 14.15 -32.24 -19.37
C SER A 40 15.08 -31.92 -18.20
N TYR A 41 14.66 -32.25 -16.98
CA TYR A 41 15.57 -32.52 -15.88
C TYR A 41 15.15 -33.84 -15.22
N SER A 42 16.06 -34.82 -15.29
CA SER A 42 16.02 -36.16 -14.68
C SER A 42 14.77 -37.02 -14.93
N ASP A 43 14.91 -37.92 -15.91
CA ASP A 43 14.18 -39.18 -16.00
C ASP A 43 14.34 -40.00 -14.71
N ARG A 44 13.26 -40.11 -13.94
CA ARG A 44 12.74 -41.33 -13.26
C ARG A 44 11.78 -40.87 -12.16
N ILE A 45 10.62 -41.53 -12.12
CA ILE A 45 9.48 -41.31 -11.21
C ILE A 45 8.46 -40.29 -11.76
N LEU A 46 7.64 -40.75 -12.71
CA LEU A 46 6.20 -40.44 -12.84
C LEU A 46 5.59 -41.27 -13.99
N ARG A 47 5.47 -42.58 -13.78
CA ARG A 47 4.52 -43.43 -14.51
C ARG A 47 3.50 -43.99 -13.52
N ARG A 48 2.54 -43.16 -13.13
CA ARG A 48 1.16 -43.54 -12.76
C ARG A 48 0.41 -42.28 -12.35
N VAL A 49 -0.87 -42.25 -12.74
CA VAL A 49 -1.84 -41.17 -12.57
C VAL A 49 -1.80 -40.09 -13.66
N VAL A 50 -2.19 -40.46 -14.89
CA VAL A 50 -3.00 -39.60 -15.75
C VAL A 50 -4.07 -40.49 -16.37
N ASN A 51 -5.31 -40.37 -15.91
CA ASN A 51 -6.48 -40.80 -16.67
C ASN A 51 -7.71 -40.00 -16.20
N THR A 52 -7.76 -38.73 -16.60
CA THR A 52 -9.00 -37.95 -16.63
C THR A 52 -9.04 -37.21 -17.95
N ASN A 53 -9.95 -37.66 -18.81
CA ASN A 53 -10.26 -37.09 -20.11
C ASN A 53 -10.74 -35.64 -19.97
N ILE A 54 -9.99 -34.70 -20.54
CA ILE A 54 -10.54 -33.42 -20.99
C ILE A 54 -10.37 -33.39 -22.50
N ARG A 55 -11.47 -33.67 -23.21
CA ARG A 55 -11.59 -33.41 -24.66
C ARG A 55 -11.82 -31.90 -24.83
N CYS A 56 -10.79 -31.17 -25.23
CA CYS A 56 -10.98 -29.90 -25.94
C CYS A 56 -11.04 -30.21 -27.43
N SER A 57 -12.19 -29.96 -28.05
CA SER A 57 -12.36 -29.96 -29.50
C SER A 57 -11.63 -28.75 -30.07
N ILE A 58 -10.47 -28.99 -30.69
CA ILE A 58 -9.86 -28.03 -31.60
C ILE A 58 -10.55 -28.23 -32.95
N GLU A 59 -11.47 -27.33 -33.31
CA GLU A 59 -11.91 -27.21 -34.69
C GLU A 59 -10.75 -26.62 -35.49
N SER A 60 -10.16 -27.45 -36.36
CA SER A 60 -9.14 -27.08 -37.31
C SER A 60 -9.72 -26.14 -38.37
N PHE A 61 -9.53 -24.83 -38.19
CA PHE A 61 -9.82 -23.83 -39.22
C PHE A 61 -8.84 -24.02 -40.39
N THR A 62 -9.28 -24.75 -41.41
CA THR A 62 -8.50 -24.94 -42.64
C THR A 62 -8.65 -23.68 -43.49
N LEU A 63 -7.68 -22.77 -43.41
CA LEU A 63 -7.60 -21.61 -44.30
C LEU A 63 -7.41 -22.12 -45.74
N LYS A 64 -8.49 -22.06 -46.53
CA LYS A 64 -8.42 -22.23 -47.99
C LYS A 64 -7.53 -21.11 -48.55
N LYS A 65 -6.36 -21.48 -49.08
CA LYS A 65 -5.59 -20.64 -50.00
C LYS A 65 -6.49 -20.32 -51.20
N LYS A 66 -7.07 -19.11 -51.22
CA LYS A 66 -7.55 -18.51 -52.47
C LYS A 66 -6.33 -17.89 -53.15
N ASN A 67 -6.07 -18.34 -54.37
CA ASN A 67 -5.19 -17.66 -55.31
C ASN A 67 -5.74 -16.24 -55.48
N TYR A 68 -4.94 -15.26 -55.08
CA TYR A 68 -5.25 -13.85 -55.25
C TYR A 68 -4.34 -13.35 -56.37
N ASP A 69 -4.97 -12.96 -57.47
CA ASP A 69 -4.30 -12.43 -58.64
C ASP A 69 -3.52 -11.16 -58.28
N SER A 70 -2.28 -11.14 -58.75
CA SER A 70 -1.33 -10.05 -58.65
C SER A 70 -1.73 -8.96 -59.64
N GLU A 71 -2.36 -7.89 -59.18
CA GLU A 71 -2.26 -6.52 -59.73
C GLU A 71 -3.31 -5.63 -59.04
N HIS A 72 -2.95 -4.99 -57.92
CA HIS A 72 -3.52 -3.69 -57.54
C HIS A 72 -2.78 -3.02 -56.37
N ASN A 73 -2.28 -1.81 -56.65
CA ASN A 73 -2.00 -0.69 -55.75
C ASN A 73 -1.16 -0.92 -54.47
N ALA A 74 0.14 -0.66 -54.60
CA ALA A 74 1.13 -0.62 -53.52
C ALA A 74 1.11 0.64 -52.62
N ASN A 75 0.07 1.49 -52.65
CA ASN A 75 0.13 2.83 -52.03
C ASN A 75 -0.93 3.15 -50.97
N THR A 76 -1.41 2.15 -50.21
CA THR A 76 -2.11 2.43 -48.95
C THR A 76 -1.79 1.37 -47.90
N ILE A 77 -0.54 1.35 -47.41
CA ILE A 77 -0.26 0.76 -46.09
C ILE A 77 -0.87 1.74 -45.08
N GLN A 78 -2.18 1.63 -44.85
CA GLN A 78 -2.81 2.16 -43.65
C GLN A 78 -2.01 1.58 -42.48
N LYS A 79 -1.24 2.44 -41.81
CA LYS A 79 -0.75 2.15 -40.47
C LYS A 79 -1.97 1.74 -39.67
N ARG A 80 -2.12 0.43 -39.44
CA ARG A 80 -2.99 -0.07 -38.39
C ARG A 80 -2.35 0.42 -37.12
N ASP A 81 -2.78 1.60 -36.68
CA ASP A 81 -2.48 2.11 -35.36
C ASP A 81 -2.83 0.97 -34.42
N CYS A 82 -1.77 0.41 -33.84
CA CYS A 82 -1.89 -0.60 -32.82
C CYS A 82 -2.48 0.17 -31.65
N LEU A 83 -3.81 0.24 -31.58
CA LEU A 83 -4.57 0.74 -30.45
C LEU A 83 -4.33 -0.23 -29.29
N CYS A 84 -3.09 -0.29 -28.78
CA CYS A 84 -2.86 -0.80 -27.45
C CYS A 84 -3.52 0.24 -26.55
N GLN A 85 -4.78 -0.03 -26.19
CA GLN A 85 -5.45 0.75 -25.17
C GLN A 85 -4.51 0.73 -23.97
N SER A 86 -3.97 1.89 -23.60
CA SER A 86 -3.09 1.98 -22.44
C SER A 86 -3.85 1.40 -21.27
N ALA A 87 -3.33 0.32 -20.68
CA ALA A 87 -4.00 -0.37 -19.58
C ALA A 87 -4.44 0.67 -18.55
N LYS A 88 -5.74 0.62 -18.17
CA LYS A 88 -6.32 1.59 -17.23
C LYS A 88 -5.50 1.60 -15.95
N ARG A 89 -5.17 2.80 -15.48
CA ARG A 89 -4.43 2.99 -14.24
C ARG A 89 -5.23 2.43 -13.06
N ARG A 90 -4.55 1.81 -12.10
CA ARG A 90 -5.19 1.24 -10.90
C ARG A 90 -4.54 1.74 -9.62
N ILE A 91 -5.38 2.16 -8.67
CA ILE A 91 -4.97 2.67 -7.36
C ILE A 91 -5.63 1.92 -6.22
N ALA A 92 -4.85 1.67 -5.17
CA ALA A 92 -5.38 1.31 -3.86
C ALA A 92 -5.45 2.54 -2.95
N ILE A 93 -6.61 2.79 -2.33
CA ILE A 93 -6.78 3.81 -1.28
C ILE A 93 -6.97 3.12 0.06
N CYS A 94 -6.08 3.37 0.99
CA CYS A 94 -6.01 2.71 2.30
C CYS A 94 -6.44 3.68 3.42
N PHE A 95 -7.58 3.42 4.04
CA PHE A 95 -8.05 4.12 5.23
C PHE A 95 -7.63 3.38 6.51
N TRP A 96 -7.08 4.11 7.47
CA TRP A 96 -6.52 3.55 8.70
C TRP A 96 -6.68 4.48 9.91
N GLY A 97 -6.37 3.94 11.08
CA GLY A 97 -6.43 4.61 12.37
C GLY A 97 -7.66 4.25 13.20
N VAL A 98 -7.87 5.02 14.28
CA VAL A 98 -9.09 5.01 15.09
C VAL A 98 -9.96 6.16 14.58
N ASN A 99 -10.94 5.83 13.77
CA ASN A 99 -11.78 6.80 13.09
C ASN A 99 -12.84 7.38 14.04
N ARG A 100 -13.13 8.67 13.87
CA ARG A 100 -14.03 9.45 14.75
C ARG A 100 -14.87 10.48 14.01
N ALA A 101 -14.59 10.70 12.72
CA ALA A 101 -15.11 11.85 11.98
C ALA A 101 -15.38 11.56 10.50
N LEU A 102 -15.34 10.29 10.06
CA LEU A 102 -15.59 9.94 8.66
C LEU A 102 -16.94 10.44 8.15
N ASN A 103 -17.97 10.45 8.99
CA ASN A 103 -19.27 10.98 8.63
C ASN A 103 -19.25 12.47 8.25
N LYS A 104 -18.24 13.21 8.71
CA LYS A 104 -18.04 14.64 8.43
C LYS A 104 -17.06 14.88 7.28
N THR A 105 -16.20 13.91 6.98
CA THR A 105 -15.09 14.07 6.03
C THR A 105 -15.31 13.28 4.74
N ALA A 106 -16.18 12.26 4.73
CA ALA A 106 -16.44 11.37 3.60
C ALA A 106 -16.78 12.14 2.33
N ASN A 107 -17.63 13.18 2.42
CA ASN A 107 -17.96 14.01 1.27
C ASN A 107 -16.72 14.73 0.72
N SER A 108 -15.87 15.31 1.58
CA SER A 108 -14.64 15.95 1.12
C SER A 108 -13.63 14.97 0.53
N ILE A 109 -13.54 13.75 1.09
CA ILE A 109 -12.71 12.67 0.55
C ILE A 109 -13.20 12.30 -0.84
N TYR A 110 -14.51 12.15 -1.03
CA TYR A 110 -15.09 11.90 -2.35
C TYR A 110 -14.75 13.04 -3.31
N THR A 111 -15.13 14.28 -2.97
CA THR A 111 -14.97 15.44 -3.84
C THR A 111 -13.52 15.72 -4.25
N TYR A 112 -12.58 15.57 -3.33
CA TYR A 112 -11.21 16.03 -3.55
C TYR A 112 -10.20 14.92 -3.81
N ILE A 113 -10.52 13.66 -3.52
CA ILE A 113 -9.61 12.53 -3.72
C ILE A 113 -10.17 11.55 -4.74
N ILE A 114 -11.38 11.03 -4.51
CA ILE A 114 -11.94 9.94 -5.32
C ILE A 114 -12.41 10.48 -6.67
N LYS A 115 -13.21 11.55 -6.67
CA LYS A 115 -13.77 12.13 -7.89
C LYS A 115 -12.71 12.52 -8.93
N PRO A 116 -11.59 13.20 -8.59
CA PRO A 116 -10.53 13.46 -9.56
C PRO A 116 -9.94 12.19 -10.19
N LEU A 117 -9.82 11.10 -9.43
CA LEU A 117 -9.34 9.83 -9.95
C LEU A 117 -10.36 9.17 -10.89
N GLU A 118 -11.65 9.26 -10.57
CA GLU A 118 -12.73 8.75 -11.43
C GLU A 118 -12.82 9.53 -12.75
N GLU A 119 -12.62 10.85 -12.71
CA GLU A 119 -12.60 11.72 -13.90
C GLU A 119 -11.46 11.34 -14.88
N GLU A 120 -10.36 10.79 -14.36
CA GLU A 120 -9.22 10.26 -15.14
C GLU A 120 -9.35 8.75 -15.44
N GLU A 121 -10.57 8.20 -15.36
CA GLU A 121 -10.90 6.79 -15.57
C GLU A 121 -10.03 5.79 -14.78
N THR A 122 -9.49 6.22 -13.64
CA THR A 122 -8.65 5.37 -12.79
C THR A 122 -9.51 4.34 -12.07
N ILE A 123 -9.06 3.08 -12.06
CA ILE A 123 -9.70 2.01 -11.29
C ILE A 123 -9.30 2.14 -9.83
N ILE A 124 -10.28 2.37 -8.95
CA ILE A 124 -10.05 2.59 -7.53
C ILE A 124 -10.53 1.37 -6.73
N ASP A 125 -9.65 0.80 -5.92
CA ASP A 125 -10.00 -0.19 -4.90
C ASP A 125 -9.75 0.42 -3.50
N ILE A 126 -10.78 0.44 -2.66
CA ILE A 126 -10.69 0.97 -1.29
C ILE A 126 -10.43 -0.18 -0.31
N PHE A 127 -9.45 0.04 0.57
CA PHE A 127 -9.09 -0.84 1.67
C PHE A 127 -9.25 -0.09 2.98
N PHE A 128 -9.76 -0.78 4.00
CA PHE A 128 -10.10 -0.11 5.25
C PHE A 128 -9.83 -1.00 6.47
N HIS A 129 -9.18 -0.44 7.48
CA HIS A 129 -9.11 -1.06 8.79
C HIS A 129 -9.49 -0.06 9.89
N SER A 130 -10.32 -0.51 10.84
CA SER A 130 -10.73 0.27 12.02
C SER A 130 -10.78 -0.61 13.28
N TYR A 131 -11.35 -0.08 14.36
CA TYR A 131 -11.54 -0.79 15.61
C TYR A 131 -13.03 -0.91 15.94
N THR A 132 -13.43 -2.01 16.56
CA THR A 132 -14.73 -2.09 17.23
C THR A 132 -14.60 -1.34 18.55
N LEU A 133 -15.18 -0.13 18.61
CA LEU A 133 -15.15 0.72 19.79
C LEU A 133 -16.53 1.34 20.00
N GLU A 134 -17.06 1.19 21.20
CA GLU A 134 -18.36 1.76 21.56
C GLU A 134 -18.25 3.25 21.90
N SER A 135 -17.20 3.65 22.63
CA SER A 135 -17.00 5.04 23.03
C SER A 135 -15.53 5.48 23.12
N VAL A 136 -15.31 6.79 23.01
CA VAL A 136 -13.99 7.42 23.14
C VAL A 136 -13.95 8.39 24.32
N ASN A 137 -12.83 8.36 25.03
CA ASN A 137 -12.44 9.37 26.00
C ASN A 137 -11.10 9.99 25.58
N SER A 138 -11.04 11.32 25.46
CA SER A 138 -9.81 12.06 25.18
C SER A 138 -9.85 13.43 25.83
N ALA A 139 -9.16 13.57 26.96
CA ALA A 139 -9.02 14.86 27.64
C ALA A 139 -8.41 15.94 26.72
N TRP A 140 -7.43 15.55 25.90
CA TRP A 140 -6.77 16.46 24.95
C TRP A 140 -7.73 16.97 23.86
N ALA A 141 -8.66 16.14 23.38
CA ALA A 141 -9.65 16.53 22.38
C ALA A 141 -10.97 17.03 22.99
N LYS A 142 -11.08 17.07 24.34
CA LYS A 142 -12.32 17.37 25.07
C LYS A 142 -13.48 16.43 24.71
N GLU A 143 -13.17 15.17 24.43
CA GLU A 143 -14.14 14.11 24.12
C GLU A 143 -14.38 13.29 25.40
N HIS A 144 -15.61 13.29 25.92
CA HIS A 144 -16.01 12.53 27.11
C HIS A 144 -17.19 11.61 26.76
N ASN A 145 -17.02 10.31 26.99
CA ASN A 145 -17.98 9.23 26.69
C ASN A 145 -18.67 9.38 25.33
N THR A 146 -17.89 9.76 24.32
CA THR A 146 -18.42 10.06 22.99
C THR A 146 -18.71 8.76 22.27
N GLN A 147 -19.98 8.49 21.96
CA GLN A 147 -20.40 7.31 21.22
C GLN A 147 -19.87 7.36 19.78
N LEU A 148 -19.26 6.27 19.35
CA LEU A 148 -18.81 6.12 17.97
C LEU A 148 -19.83 5.32 17.17
N GLN A 149 -19.84 5.56 15.85
CA GLN A 149 -20.68 4.82 14.91
C GLN A 149 -20.16 3.39 14.65
N GLY A 150 -18.97 3.05 15.16
CA GLY A 150 -18.35 1.75 15.00
C GLY A 150 -17.88 1.47 13.56
N ALA A 151 -17.07 0.41 13.39
CA ALA A 151 -16.45 0.10 12.11
C ALA A 151 -17.47 -0.25 11.00
N LEU A 152 -18.63 -0.80 11.34
CA LEU A 152 -19.66 -1.17 10.36
C LEU A 152 -20.29 0.06 9.69
N ASP A 153 -20.56 1.13 10.44
CA ASP A 153 -21.10 2.35 9.85
C ASP A 153 -20.05 3.12 9.06
N GLU A 154 -18.78 3.04 9.48
CA GLU A 154 -17.65 3.57 8.72
C GLU A 154 -17.51 2.85 7.36
N TYR A 155 -17.63 1.52 7.34
CA TYR A 155 -17.72 0.74 6.11
C TYR A 155 -18.87 1.20 5.22
N LYS A 156 -20.09 1.35 5.76
CA LYS A 156 -21.25 1.83 4.99
C LYS A 156 -21.01 3.21 4.39
N GLN A 157 -20.29 4.09 5.09
CA GLN A 157 -19.96 5.42 4.57
C GLN A 157 -18.93 5.35 3.44
N LEU A 158 -17.88 4.54 3.58
CA LEU A 158 -16.90 4.34 2.51
C LEU A 158 -17.53 3.72 1.26
N SER A 159 -18.42 2.74 1.44
CA SER A 159 -19.14 2.09 0.33
C SER A 159 -20.08 3.02 -0.43
N LYS A 160 -20.45 4.19 0.14
CA LYS A 160 -21.21 5.23 -0.57
C LYS A 160 -20.35 6.11 -1.47
N ILE A 161 -19.07 6.25 -1.13
CA ILE A 161 -18.15 7.14 -1.86
C ILE A 161 -17.19 6.39 -2.77
N GLY A 162 -17.16 5.06 -2.74
CA GLY A 162 -16.35 4.27 -3.65
C GLY A 162 -16.42 2.77 -3.38
N ARG A 163 -15.67 2.01 -4.17
CA ARG A 163 -15.65 0.56 -4.13
C ARG A 163 -14.75 0.02 -3.01
N VAL A 164 -15.35 -0.35 -1.89
CA VAL A 164 -14.64 -1.06 -0.82
C VAL A 164 -14.34 -2.50 -1.25
N LYS A 165 -13.06 -2.78 -1.46
CA LYS A 165 -12.57 -4.09 -1.92
C LYS A 165 -12.44 -5.06 -0.75
N ARG A 166 -11.83 -4.62 0.34
CA ARG A 166 -11.67 -5.38 1.59
C ARG A 166 -11.71 -4.44 2.78
N TRP A 167 -12.18 -4.95 3.90
CA TRP A 167 -12.09 -4.26 5.17
C TRP A 167 -11.94 -5.22 6.34
N GLU A 168 -11.48 -4.70 7.46
CA GLU A 168 -11.36 -5.42 8.72
C GLU A 168 -11.59 -4.48 9.91
N ALA A 169 -12.03 -5.04 11.04
CA ALA A 169 -12.03 -4.35 12.32
C ALA A 169 -11.36 -5.19 13.40
N THR A 170 -10.49 -4.54 14.19
CA THR A 170 -9.86 -5.17 15.37
C THR A 170 -10.66 -4.86 16.64
N GLU A 171 -10.83 -5.84 17.51
CA GLU A 171 -11.37 -5.60 18.86
C GLU A 171 -10.34 -4.86 19.71
N GLN A 172 -10.67 -3.62 20.11
CA GLN A 172 -9.72 -2.72 20.75
C GLN A 172 -9.24 -3.24 22.10
N GLY A 173 -10.14 -3.82 22.91
CA GLY A 173 -9.82 -4.33 24.23
C GLY A 173 -8.82 -5.49 24.20
N LEU A 174 -9.01 -6.44 23.28
CA LEU A 174 -8.13 -7.56 23.03
C LEU A 174 -6.76 -7.08 22.55
N PHE A 175 -6.72 -6.19 21.55
CA PHE A 175 -5.45 -5.61 21.07
C PHE A 175 -4.70 -4.90 22.20
N ASP A 176 -5.40 -4.11 23.02
CA ASP A 176 -4.79 -3.41 24.15
C ASP A 176 -4.23 -4.35 25.21
N LYS A 177 -4.91 -5.47 25.46
CA LYS A 177 -4.49 -6.50 26.41
C LYS A 177 -3.25 -7.25 25.90
N GLU A 178 -3.25 -7.64 24.62
CA GLU A 178 -2.16 -8.38 23.99
C GLU A 178 -0.87 -7.58 23.86
N MET A 179 -0.97 -6.30 23.50
CA MET A 179 0.20 -5.45 23.29
C MET A 179 1.05 -5.24 24.55
N ASN A 180 0.48 -5.50 25.74
CA ASN A 180 1.11 -5.31 27.05
C ASN A 180 2.01 -4.06 27.11
N TYR A 181 1.41 -2.92 26.74
CA TYR A 181 2.11 -1.67 26.40
C TYR A 181 3.20 -1.26 27.38
N PHE A 182 2.95 -1.47 28.68
CA PHE A 182 3.78 -0.90 29.73
C PHE A 182 5.02 -1.74 30.01
N SER A 183 4.88 -3.08 30.01
CA SER A 183 6.05 -3.95 30.14
C SER A 183 7.00 -3.77 28.95
N LYS A 184 6.47 -3.49 27.76
CA LYS A 184 7.26 -3.45 26.53
C LYS A 184 7.86 -2.08 26.22
N TYR A 185 7.20 -0.98 26.62
CA TYR A 185 7.56 0.36 26.16
C TYR A 185 7.63 1.45 27.25
N LYS A 186 7.21 1.20 28.50
CA LYS A 186 7.17 2.27 29.53
C LYS A 186 8.53 2.62 30.12
N GLU A 187 9.47 1.68 30.12
CA GLU A 187 10.80 1.93 30.69
C GLU A 187 11.68 2.83 29.81
N LYS A 188 11.25 3.11 28.57
CA LYS A 188 11.98 3.95 27.62
C LYS A 188 11.14 5.13 27.15
N ASP A 189 11.19 6.20 27.94
CA ASP A 189 11.32 7.57 27.43
C ASP A 189 10.32 8.02 26.32
N SER A 190 9.04 7.75 26.53
CA SER A 190 7.96 8.25 25.67
C SER A 190 7.59 9.69 26.06
N VAL A 191 7.69 10.65 25.11
CA VAL A 191 7.17 12.03 25.28
C VAL A 191 5.64 12.05 25.43
N TYR A 192 4.98 10.99 24.98
CA TYR A 192 3.52 10.92 24.99
C TYR A 192 2.96 10.44 26.33
N PRO A 193 1.85 11.04 26.80
CA PRO A 193 1.03 10.45 27.83
C PRO A 193 0.55 9.05 27.42
N ARG A 194 0.28 8.21 28.43
CA ARG A 194 -0.20 6.81 28.29
C ARG A 194 -1.27 6.64 27.21
N GLU A 195 -2.31 7.47 27.21
CA GLU A 195 -3.41 7.35 26.26
C GLU A 195 -3.03 7.79 24.83
N THR A 196 -2.12 8.76 24.70
CA THR A 196 -1.61 9.17 23.39
C THR A 196 -0.73 8.08 22.79
N LEU A 197 0.11 7.43 23.60
CA LEU A 197 0.92 6.29 23.17
C LEU A 197 0.04 5.12 22.70
N LYS A 198 -1.00 4.75 23.46
CA LYS A 198 -1.96 3.72 23.03
C LYS A 198 -2.59 4.05 21.67
N ASN A 199 -3.06 5.28 21.49
CA ASN A 199 -3.65 5.72 20.23
C ASN A 199 -2.66 5.64 19.07
N LEU A 200 -1.39 5.96 19.30
CA LEU A 200 -0.33 5.80 18.29
C LEU A 200 -0.12 4.32 17.95
N LEU A 201 0.00 3.43 18.94
CA LEU A 201 0.20 2.00 18.69
C LEU A 201 -0.99 1.37 17.95
N ARG A 202 -2.22 1.76 18.31
CA ARG A 202 -3.42 1.35 17.58
C ARG A 202 -3.40 1.84 16.14
N SER A 203 -2.93 3.06 15.89
CA SER A 203 -2.85 3.61 14.53
C SER A 203 -1.77 2.91 13.69
N LEU A 204 -0.63 2.58 14.29
CA LEU A 204 0.43 1.77 13.67
C LEU A 204 -0.02 0.34 13.35
N ASN A 205 -0.77 -0.29 14.25
CA ASN A 205 -1.38 -1.58 13.97
C ASN A 205 -2.39 -1.47 12.82
N SER A 206 -3.27 -0.46 12.84
CA SER A 206 -4.25 -0.24 11.77
C SER A 206 -3.60 -0.05 10.40
N LEU A 207 -2.46 0.64 10.33
CA LEU A 207 -1.63 0.72 9.13
C LEU A 207 -1.15 -0.64 8.66
N LYS A 208 -0.57 -1.44 9.56
CA LYS A 208 -0.11 -2.79 9.24
C LYS A 208 -1.26 -3.67 8.71
N ARG A 209 -2.43 -3.61 9.35
CA ARG A 209 -3.61 -4.39 8.93
C ARG A 209 -4.10 -3.97 7.55
N VAL A 210 -4.33 -2.68 7.30
CA VAL A 210 -4.78 -2.23 5.97
C VAL A 210 -3.73 -2.51 4.89
N THR A 211 -2.44 -2.50 5.25
CA THR A 211 -1.34 -2.89 4.34
C THR A 211 -1.47 -4.34 3.91
N ASN A 212 -1.71 -5.25 4.86
CA ASN A 212 -1.95 -6.66 4.56
C ASN A 212 -3.15 -6.87 3.63
N LEU A 213 -4.21 -6.06 3.77
CA LEU A 213 -5.42 -6.22 2.95
C LEU A 213 -5.17 -5.98 1.46
N TRP A 214 -4.43 -4.93 1.09
CA TRP A 214 -4.15 -4.66 -0.32
C TRP A 214 -3.03 -5.54 -0.87
N LEU A 215 -2.06 -5.94 -0.04
CA LEU A 215 -1.04 -6.91 -0.43
C LEU A 215 -1.63 -8.28 -0.74
N PHE A 216 -2.63 -8.71 0.03
CA PHE A 216 -3.35 -9.94 -0.28
C PHE A 216 -4.03 -9.87 -1.66
N GLU A 217 -4.61 -8.72 -2.03
CA GLU A 217 -5.17 -8.54 -3.38
C GLU A 217 -4.10 -8.52 -4.46
N GLU A 218 -2.97 -7.86 -4.21
CA GLU A 218 -1.80 -7.85 -5.09
C GLU A 218 -1.33 -9.29 -5.38
N GLU A 219 -1.15 -10.10 -4.33
CA GLU A 219 -0.72 -11.50 -4.41
C GLU A 219 -1.73 -12.38 -5.18
N MET A 220 -3.01 -12.27 -4.86
CA MET A 220 -4.08 -13.04 -5.52
C MET A 220 -4.21 -12.74 -7.01
N ARG A 221 -3.71 -11.59 -7.47
CA ARG A 221 -3.70 -11.18 -8.88
C ARG A 221 -2.40 -11.51 -9.60
N GLY A 222 -1.53 -12.29 -8.96
CA GLY A 222 -0.23 -12.67 -9.50
C GLY A 222 0.82 -11.56 -9.42
N GLY A 223 0.51 -10.47 -8.70
CA GLY A 223 1.49 -9.49 -8.25
C GLY A 223 2.44 -10.18 -7.27
N PHE A 224 3.74 -9.98 -7.47
CA PHE A 224 4.75 -10.77 -6.77
C PHE A 224 5.45 -9.89 -5.72
N ILE A 225 4.77 -9.68 -4.60
CA ILE A 225 5.43 -9.24 -3.37
C ILE A 225 5.48 -10.46 -2.45
N LEU A 226 6.50 -11.30 -2.63
CA LEU A 226 6.76 -12.38 -1.69
C LEU A 226 7.26 -11.77 -0.38
N PHE A 227 6.32 -11.56 0.55
CA PHE A 227 6.67 -11.77 1.94
C PHE A 227 6.72 -13.28 2.11
N ASP A 228 7.93 -13.84 2.06
CA ASP A 228 8.18 -15.17 2.59
C ASP A 228 7.46 -15.21 3.96
N ASP A 229 6.49 -16.09 4.19
CA ASP A 229 5.57 -16.17 5.36
C ASP A 229 5.45 -14.98 6.35
N ALA A 230 4.47 -14.08 6.21
CA ALA A 230 4.15 -13.04 7.22
C ALA A 230 3.84 -13.56 8.65
N ASN A 231 3.76 -14.88 8.85
CA ASN A 231 3.62 -15.57 10.14
C ASN A 231 4.95 -16.06 10.75
N LYS A 232 6.07 -16.01 10.03
CA LYS A 232 7.38 -16.17 10.66
C LYS A 232 7.73 -14.85 11.34
N ASN A 233 8.13 -14.93 12.60
CA ASN A 233 8.82 -13.85 13.30
C ASN A 233 10.12 -13.56 12.55
N TYR A 234 10.05 -12.81 11.44
CA TYR A 234 11.24 -12.32 10.79
C TYR A 234 11.99 -11.50 11.81
N SER A 235 13.26 -11.84 11.97
CA SER A 235 14.18 -10.91 12.59
C SER A 235 14.09 -9.60 11.82
N ASP A 236 14.20 -8.52 12.56
CA ASP A 236 14.17 -7.14 12.13
C ASP A 236 15.03 -6.83 10.87
N ASN A 237 16.08 -7.62 10.61
CA ASN A 237 16.95 -7.54 9.44
C ASN A 237 16.44 -8.28 8.19
N GLN A 238 15.54 -9.24 8.33
CA GLN A 238 15.03 -10.01 7.20
C GLN A 238 14.00 -9.21 6.39
N ILE A 239 13.15 -8.38 6.98
CA ILE A 239 12.21 -7.56 6.20
C ILE A 239 12.95 -6.64 5.20
N ALA A 240 14.10 -6.11 5.58
CA ALA A 240 14.92 -5.26 4.70
C ALA A 240 15.63 -6.05 3.57
N ASN A 241 15.89 -7.34 3.76
CA ASN A 241 16.58 -8.21 2.80
C ASN A 241 15.63 -9.12 1.98
N THR A 242 14.44 -9.45 2.52
CA THR A 242 13.39 -10.27 1.90
C THR A 242 12.62 -9.50 0.84
N ILE A 243 12.75 -8.17 0.81
CA ILE A 243 12.35 -7.35 -0.33
C ILE A 243 13.42 -7.52 -1.46
N SER A 244 13.63 -8.76 -1.89
CA SER A 244 14.44 -9.11 -3.05
C SER A 244 13.48 -9.31 -4.22
N PHE A 245 13.37 -8.29 -5.07
CA PHE A 245 12.43 -8.28 -6.18
C PHE A 245 12.92 -9.11 -7.36
N ASN A 246 12.06 -9.99 -7.84
CA ASN A 246 12.14 -10.46 -9.21
C ASN A 246 11.42 -9.42 -10.09
N THR A 247 12.17 -8.56 -10.77
CA THR A 247 11.71 -7.34 -11.45
C THR A 247 10.90 -7.57 -12.72
N THR A 248 10.50 -8.81 -13.01
CA THR A 248 9.91 -9.19 -14.30
C THR A 248 8.39 -9.04 -14.36
N ARG A 249 7.69 -8.89 -13.22
CA ARG A 249 6.23 -8.69 -13.19
C ARG A 249 5.84 -7.27 -12.82
N ARG A 250 4.85 -6.75 -13.55
CA ARG A 250 4.21 -5.46 -13.24
C ARG A 250 3.35 -5.62 -11.98
N ASN A 251 3.41 -4.64 -11.09
CA ASN A 251 2.51 -4.56 -9.94
C ASN A 251 1.06 -4.41 -10.43
N TYR A 252 0.12 -5.01 -9.69
CA TYR A 252 -1.31 -4.88 -9.94
C TYR A 252 -1.81 -3.46 -9.66
N TYR A 253 -1.30 -2.81 -8.61
CA TYR A 253 -1.52 -1.38 -8.35
C TYR A 253 -0.36 -0.53 -8.89
N ASP A 254 -0.67 0.54 -9.63
CA ASP A 254 0.35 1.50 -10.09
C ASP A 254 0.80 2.42 -8.94
N LYS A 255 -0.15 2.84 -8.09
CA LYS A 255 0.08 3.68 -6.90
C LYS A 255 -0.82 3.25 -5.74
N ILE A 256 -0.36 3.57 -4.52
CA ILE A 256 -1.10 3.37 -3.27
C ILE A 256 -1.19 4.71 -2.55
N ILE A 257 -2.34 5.04 -1.97
CA ILE A 257 -2.56 6.23 -1.14
C ILE A 257 -3.02 5.82 0.25
N TYR A 258 -2.31 6.21 1.30
CA TYR A 258 -2.77 6.11 2.68
C TYR A 258 -3.42 7.41 3.11
N ILE A 259 -4.63 7.33 3.64
CA ILE A 259 -5.41 8.50 4.07
C ILE A 259 -5.98 8.24 5.45
N ARG A 260 -5.78 9.18 6.36
CA ARG A 260 -6.56 9.19 7.59
C ARG A 260 -8.00 9.60 7.31
N PRO A 261 -9.00 8.85 7.81
CA PRO A 261 -10.41 9.14 7.53
C PRO A 261 -10.90 10.41 8.22
N ASP A 262 -10.15 10.95 9.20
CA ASP A 262 -10.52 12.19 9.91
C ASP A 262 -10.00 13.49 9.25
N LEU A 263 -9.70 13.47 7.95
CA LEU A 263 -9.25 14.64 7.18
C LEU A 263 -10.37 15.25 6.32
N LEU A 264 -10.66 16.53 6.55
CA LEU A 264 -11.50 17.36 5.69
C LEU A 264 -10.62 18.05 4.64
N PHE A 265 -10.66 17.54 3.41
CA PHE A 265 -9.87 18.07 2.30
C PHE A 265 -10.42 19.40 1.78
N LYS A 266 -9.51 20.23 1.25
CA LYS A 266 -9.77 21.60 0.80
C LYS A 266 -9.34 21.89 -0.64
N SER A 267 -8.63 20.96 -1.26
CA SER A 267 -8.13 21.11 -2.62
C SER A 267 -8.10 19.74 -3.30
N PRO A 268 -8.33 19.66 -4.62
CA PRO A 268 -8.36 18.40 -5.35
C PRO A 268 -6.98 17.74 -5.42
N LEU A 269 -6.98 16.43 -5.61
CA LEU A 269 -5.80 15.62 -5.88
C LEU A 269 -5.30 15.89 -7.30
N ASP A 270 -4.02 16.20 -7.42
CA ASP A 270 -3.31 16.26 -8.69
C ASP A 270 -2.97 14.83 -9.14
N VAL A 271 -3.78 14.30 -10.07
CA VAL A 271 -3.71 12.91 -10.53
C VAL A 271 -2.47 12.66 -11.38
N ASP A 272 -2.12 13.59 -12.26
CA ASP A 272 -0.93 13.49 -13.10
C ASP A 272 0.34 13.48 -12.25
N PHE A 273 0.42 14.38 -11.27
CA PHE A 273 1.51 14.37 -10.31
C PHE A 273 1.59 13.02 -9.58
N LEU A 274 0.47 12.49 -9.08
CA LEU A 274 0.44 11.20 -8.38
C LEU A 274 1.04 10.07 -9.22
N PHE A 275 0.70 10.00 -10.51
CA PHE A 275 1.24 8.97 -11.40
C PHE A 275 2.68 9.23 -11.86
N SER A 276 3.14 10.48 -11.81
CA SER A 276 4.55 10.84 -12.07
C SER A 276 5.52 10.46 -10.95
N ILE A 277 5.01 10.10 -9.76
CA ILE A 277 5.85 9.75 -8.60
C ILE A 277 6.80 8.58 -8.93
N PRO A 278 8.13 8.75 -8.77
CA PRO A 278 9.09 7.66 -8.98
C PRO A 278 8.83 6.45 -8.06
N SER A 279 9.18 5.26 -8.53
CA SER A 279 8.93 4.01 -7.79
C SER A 279 9.70 3.89 -6.47
N SER A 280 10.79 4.65 -6.31
CA SER A 280 11.65 4.69 -5.13
C SER A 280 11.32 5.80 -4.14
N GLU A 281 10.28 6.60 -4.42
CA GLU A 281 9.93 7.77 -3.62
C GLU A 281 8.59 7.58 -2.87
N LEU A 282 8.58 8.06 -1.62
CA LEU A 282 7.36 8.19 -0.81
C LEU A 282 7.04 9.66 -0.63
N TYR A 283 5.86 10.08 -1.11
CA TYR A 283 5.41 11.46 -0.96
C TYR A 283 4.51 11.62 0.26
N THR A 284 4.79 12.66 1.04
CA THR A 284 3.89 13.15 2.11
C THR A 284 3.63 14.64 1.91
N PRO A 285 2.50 15.17 2.39
CA PRO A 285 2.22 16.59 2.25
C PRO A 285 3.20 17.48 3.03
N ILE A 286 3.44 18.68 2.52
CA ILE A 286 4.25 19.70 3.21
C ILE A 286 3.56 20.30 4.45
N TRP A 287 2.23 20.24 4.54
CA TRP A 287 1.48 20.72 5.70
C TRP A 287 1.57 19.77 6.88
N ALA A 288 1.32 20.27 8.10
CA ALA A 288 1.40 19.51 9.35
C ALA A 288 2.70 18.70 9.53
N THR A 289 3.78 19.13 8.89
CA THR A 289 5.13 18.59 9.08
C THR A 289 5.72 19.26 10.32
N TYR A 290 5.75 18.54 11.43
CA TYR A 290 6.36 19.04 12.67
C TYR A 290 7.89 18.93 12.58
N HIS A 291 8.44 17.82 13.07
CA HIS A 291 9.88 17.54 13.04
C HIS A 291 10.19 16.26 12.23
N GLY A 292 9.33 15.93 11.27
CA GLY A 292 9.43 14.71 10.48
C GLY A 292 8.46 14.75 9.30
N LEU A 293 7.98 13.59 8.89
CA LEU A 293 7.06 13.47 7.76
C LEU A 293 5.61 13.52 8.22
N ASN A 294 4.74 14.09 7.39
CA ASN A 294 3.30 14.12 7.67
C ASN A 294 2.76 12.68 7.72
N ASP A 295 2.23 12.30 8.87
CA ASP A 295 1.74 10.94 9.12
C ASP A 295 0.28 10.74 8.73
N ARG A 296 -0.36 11.71 8.08
CA ARG A 296 -1.81 11.72 7.83
C ARG A 296 -2.21 11.37 6.41
N LEU A 297 -1.31 11.64 5.47
CA LEU A 297 -1.46 11.26 4.08
C LEU A 297 -0.09 10.87 3.53
N ALA A 298 -0.04 9.78 2.77
CA ALA A 298 1.14 9.40 2.01
C ALA A 298 0.74 8.72 0.70
N ALA A 299 1.56 8.85 -0.34
CA ALA A 299 1.37 8.09 -1.57
C ALA A 299 2.70 7.77 -2.26
N GLY A 300 2.68 6.73 -3.10
CA GLY A 300 3.82 6.29 -3.87
C GLY A 300 3.54 4.98 -4.59
N ALA A 301 4.57 4.42 -5.23
CA ALA A 301 4.47 3.07 -5.78
C ALA A 301 4.36 2.03 -4.65
N PRO A 302 3.81 0.83 -4.93
CA PRO A 302 3.59 -0.21 -3.93
C PRO A 302 4.78 -0.47 -3.01
N LEU A 303 5.99 -0.62 -3.56
CA LEU A 303 7.20 -0.83 -2.78
C LEU A 303 7.51 0.34 -1.83
N ALA A 304 7.55 1.58 -2.34
CA ALA A 304 7.92 2.74 -1.52
C ALA A 304 6.96 2.95 -0.34
N VAL A 305 5.67 2.68 -0.52
CA VAL A 305 4.67 2.87 0.54
C VAL A 305 4.70 1.77 1.61
N LEU A 306 5.37 0.64 1.39
CA LEU A 306 5.54 -0.39 2.42
C LEU A 306 6.27 0.17 3.64
N ALA A 307 7.23 1.07 3.43
CA ALA A 307 7.93 1.76 4.52
C ALA A 307 7.00 2.63 5.38
N PHE A 308 5.85 3.07 4.83
CA PHE A 308 4.81 3.78 5.57
C PHE A 308 3.86 2.80 6.29
N GLY A 309 3.37 1.78 5.57
CA GLY A 309 2.35 0.84 6.05
C GLY A 309 2.86 -0.17 7.09
N TYR A 310 4.07 -0.70 6.89
CA TYR A 310 4.69 -1.68 7.79
C TYR A 310 5.57 -1.08 8.87
N ARG A 311 5.57 0.25 9.05
CA ARG A 311 6.48 0.89 10.00
C ARG A 311 6.32 0.40 11.44
N PHE A 312 5.17 -0.17 11.80
CA PHE A 312 4.99 -0.81 13.10
C PHE A 312 6.02 -1.88 13.41
N ASN A 313 6.48 -2.62 12.38
CA ASN A 313 7.50 -3.67 12.53
C ASN A 313 8.86 -3.11 12.96
N PHE A 314 9.16 -1.84 12.67
CA PHE A 314 10.43 -1.24 13.07
C PHE A 314 10.40 -0.56 14.45
N LEU A 315 9.28 -0.63 15.17
CA LEU A 315 9.10 0.09 16.42
C LEU A 315 10.11 -0.36 17.50
N SER A 316 10.34 -1.68 17.63
CA SER A 316 11.33 -2.25 18.54
C SER A 316 12.72 -1.68 18.28
N GLN A 317 13.15 -1.69 17.02
CA GLN A 317 14.46 -1.20 16.60
C GLN A 317 14.63 0.30 16.87
N TYR A 318 13.60 1.09 16.54
CA TYR A 318 13.61 2.53 16.77
C TYR A 318 13.81 2.86 18.26
N LEU A 319 13.11 2.15 19.15
CA LEU A 319 13.23 2.32 20.60
C LEU A 319 14.54 1.73 21.16
N ALA A 320 15.05 0.64 20.58
CA ALA A 320 16.34 0.07 20.96
C ALA A 320 17.51 1.05 20.75
N LYS A 321 17.39 1.95 19.75
CA LYS A 321 18.33 3.05 19.51
C LYS A 321 18.19 4.24 20.48
N GLY A 322 17.33 4.12 21.50
CA GLY A 322 17.08 5.18 22.48
C GLY A 322 16.26 6.35 21.93
N HIS A 323 15.61 6.20 20.77
CA HIS A 323 14.76 7.25 20.25
C HIS A 323 13.44 7.34 21.01
N GLN A 324 13.02 8.56 21.31
CA GLN A 324 11.69 8.81 21.85
C GLN A 324 10.63 8.72 20.75
N ILE A 325 9.48 8.12 21.08
CA ILE A 325 8.41 7.90 20.11
C ILE A 325 7.64 9.20 19.82
N HIS A 326 7.66 9.61 18.55
CA HIS A 326 6.89 10.71 18.00
C HIS A 326 6.47 10.32 16.58
N SER A 327 5.19 10.43 16.22
CA SER A 327 4.69 9.75 15.01
C SER A 327 5.38 10.22 13.72
N GLU A 328 5.58 11.53 13.56
CA GLU A 328 6.24 12.12 12.39
C GLU A 328 7.74 11.81 12.33
N ARG A 329 8.44 11.80 13.48
CA ARG A 329 9.88 11.45 13.55
C ARG A 329 10.10 9.97 13.31
N PHE A 330 9.24 9.13 13.88
CA PHE A 330 9.27 7.70 13.68
C PHE A 330 8.99 7.33 12.23
N LEU A 331 8.03 7.99 11.59
CA LEU A 331 7.78 7.82 10.16
C LEU A 331 8.99 8.25 9.32
N ALA A 332 9.58 9.41 9.60
CA ALA A 332 10.79 9.84 8.89
C ALA A 332 11.90 8.77 9.01
N TRP A 333 12.16 8.30 10.23
CA TRP A 333 13.13 7.26 10.51
C TRP A 333 12.83 5.96 9.76
N SER A 334 11.57 5.49 9.74
CA SER A 334 11.22 4.21 9.11
C SER A 334 11.41 4.23 7.59
N VAL A 335 11.12 5.38 6.98
CA VAL A 335 11.29 5.62 5.54
C VAL A 335 12.78 5.62 5.17
N TYR A 336 13.60 6.38 5.91
CA TYR A 336 15.05 6.38 5.70
C TYR A 336 15.68 5.01 5.97
N HIS A 337 15.24 4.32 7.03
CA HIS A 337 15.73 2.99 7.38
C HIS A 337 15.43 1.95 6.30
N SER A 338 14.32 2.11 5.59
CA SER A 338 13.91 1.27 4.46
C SER A 338 14.56 1.67 3.14
N LYS A 339 15.53 2.61 3.15
CA LYS A 339 16.21 3.16 1.95
C LYS A 339 15.24 3.75 0.91
N ILE A 340 14.06 4.18 1.37
CA ILE A 340 13.09 4.89 0.54
C ILE A 340 13.38 6.38 0.62
N LYS A 341 13.35 7.08 -0.51
CA LYS A 341 13.57 8.53 -0.54
C LYS A 341 12.27 9.24 -0.19
N PRO A 342 12.18 9.97 0.95
CA PRO A 342 11.02 10.78 1.22
C PRO A 342 11.00 12.00 0.31
N ALA A 343 9.82 12.38 -0.13
CA ALA A 343 9.60 13.58 -0.90
C ALA A 343 8.34 14.31 -0.42
N PHE A 344 8.26 15.57 -0.79
CA PHE A 344 7.20 16.47 -0.38
C PHE A 344 6.36 16.88 -1.57
N SER A 345 5.05 16.92 -1.39
CA SER A 345 4.12 17.39 -2.41
C SER A 345 3.16 18.44 -1.86
N ASN A 346 2.54 19.15 -2.79
CA ASN A 346 1.33 19.93 -2.57
C ASN A 346 0.07 19.03 -2.55
N PHE A 347 0.20 17.79 -2.07
CA PHE A 347 -0.95 16.90 -1.94
C PHE A 347 -2.12 17.61 -1.22
N PRO A 348 -3.37 17.23 -1.55
CA PRO A 348 -4.59 17.83 -1.05
C PRO A 348 -4.49 18.30 0.40
N CYS A 349 -4.79 19.57 0.64
CA CYS A 349 -4.71 20.07 1.99
C CYS A 349 -5.85 19.52 2.84
N GLY A 350 -5.50 18.77 3.88
CA GLY A 350 -6.44 18.16 4.81
C GLY A 350 -6.40 18.83 6.19
N VAL A 351 -7.57 19.26 6.66
CA VAL A 351 -7.74 19.69 8.05
C VAL A 351 -8.28 18.52 8.87
N ARG A 352 -7.62 18.20 9.97
CA ARG A 352 -8.12 17.17 10.89
C ARG A 352 -9.42 17.64 11.54
N VAL A 353 -10.46 16.83 11.45
CA VAL A 353 -11.77 17.03 12.10
C VAL A 353 -11.89 16.07 13.28
N ARG A 354 -12.31 16.60 14.43
CA ARG A 354 -12.61 15.79 15.63
C ARG A 354 -14.06 15.37 15.65
N HIS A 355 -14.42 14.46 16.56
CA HIS A 355 -15.80 13.98 16.65
C HIS A 355 -16.79 15.14 16.86
N LEU A 356 -16.42 16.14 17.66
CA LEU A 356 -17.25 17.33 17.91
C LEU A 356 -17.25 18.36 16.75
N GLY A 357 -16.58 18.07 15.63
CA GLY A 357 -16.53 18.96 14.46
C GLY A 357 -15.48 20.08 14.56
N ALA A 358 -14.75 20.17 15.67
CA ALA A 358 -13.62 21.09 15.79
C ALA A 358 -12.56 20.76 14.72
N ALA A 359 -12.26 21.77 13.90
CA ALA A 359 -11.30 21.70 12.81
C ALA A 359 -10.01 22.45 13.20
N ASN A 360 -8.87 21.77 13.12
CA ASN A 360 -7.58 22.42 13.40
C ASN A 360 -7.14 23.32 12.22
N LYS A 361 -6.51 24.47 12.49
CA LYS A 361 -5.98 25.38 11.44
C LYS A 361 -4.69 24.87 10.76
N ASP A 362 -4.52 23.56 10.63
CA ASP A 362 -3.24 22.93 10.23
C ASP A 362 -2.82 23.28 8.79
N CYS A 363 -3.79 23.44 7.88
CA CYS A 363 -3.55 23.76 6.47
C CYS A 363 -3.03 25.17 6.22
N MET A 364 -3.38 26.15 7.07
CA MET A 364 -3.10 27.57 6.79
C MET A 364 -1.68 28.00 7.15
N ARG A 365 -0.86 27.13 7.76
CA ARG A 365 0.47 27.52 8.28
C ARG A 365 1.64 27.32 7.32
N VAL A 366 1.44 26.66 6.17
CA VAL A 366 2.55 26.15 5.34
C VAL A 366 3.27 27.22 4.56
N GLU A 367 2.53 28.08 3.88
CA GLU A 367 3.12 29.10 3.00
C GLU A 367 4.09 30.00 3.78
N SER A 368 3.74 30.32 5.04
CA SER A 368 4.57 31.17 5.90
C SER A 368 5.85 30.50 6.41
N ARG A 369 5.93 29.17 6.53
CA ARG A 369 7.08 28.49 7.16
C ARG A 369 8.16 28.10 6.16
N PHE A 370 7.80 27.58 5.00
CA PHE A 370 8.78 27.18 3.98
C PHE A 370 9.37 28.39 3.25
N ALA A 371 8.58 29.45 3.03
CA ALA A 371 9.10 30.71 2.50
C ALA A 371 10.15 31.34 3.44
N LYS A 372 10.04 31.11 4.76
CA LYS A 372 10.94 31.70 5.76
C LYS A 372 12.15 30.84 6.11
N HIS A 373 12.13 29.54 5.82
CA HIS A 373 13.23 28.64 6.19
C HIS A 373 13.56 27.62 5.09
N PRO A 374 14.23 28.01 3.99
CA PRO A 374 14.78 27.08 3.01
C PRO A 374 15.77 26.06 3.61
N ALA A 375 16.38 26.39 4.76
CA ALA A 375 17.18 25.46 5.54
C ALA A 375 16.37 24.29 6.12
N LEU A 376 15.10 24.49 6.49
CA LEU A 376 14.21 23.40 6.96
C LEU A 376 13.94 22.38 5.85
N LYS A 377 13.86 22.83 4.59
CA LYS A 377 13.79 21.92 3.43
C LYS A 377 15.05 21.04 3.35
N ARG A 378 16.25 21.59 3.57
CA ARG A 378 17.49 20.79 3.63
C ARG A 378 17.54 19.91 4.87
N GLN A 379 17.11 20.39 6.04
CA GLN A 379 17.24 19.68 7.31
C GLN A 379 16.27 18.49 7.42
N ILE A 380 15.08 18.59 6.82
CA ILE A 380 14.13 17.46 6.75
C ILE A 380 14.56 16.44 5.68
N LEU A 381 15.17 16.90 4.58
CA LEU A 381 15.66 16.04 3.49
C LEU A 381 17.06 15.47 3.74
N SER A 382 17.79 15.98 4.73
CA SER A 382 19.05 15.41 5.16
C SER A 382 18.75 14.25 6.12
N PRO A 383 19.41 13.09 5.97
CA PRO A 383 19.41 12.08 7.02
C PRO A 383 19.75 12.74 8.35
N PRO A 384 19.10 12.37 9.47
CA PRO A 384 19.40 12.94 10.77
C PRO A 384 20.90 12.83 11.06
N THR A 385 21.57 13.99 11.12
CA THR A 385 23.03 14.15 11.10
C THR A 385 23.73 13.64 12.37
N ASN A 386 22.98 13.10 13.33
CA ASN A 386 23.46 12.53 14.59
C ASN A 386 23.25 11.01 14.72
N MET A 387 23.09 10.28 13.62
CA MET A 387 23.05 8.81 13.62
C MET A 387 24.34 8.13 13.15
N ALA A 388 25.44 8.88 12.99
CA ALA A 388 26.74 8.25 13.03
C ALA A 388 26.91 7.70 14.44
N THR A 389 26.76 6.38 14.58
CA THR A 389 27.21 5.63 15.75
C THR A 389 28.59 6.16 16.10
N LYS A 390 28.79 6.61 17.35
CA LYS A 390 30.12 6.53 17.94
C LYS A 390 30.45 5.03 17.89
N GLU A 391 31.10 4.59 16.82
CA GLU A 391 31.82 3.33 16.85
C GLU A 391 32.77 3.46 18.04
N GLU A 392 32.52 2.64 19.04
CA GLU A 392 33.43 2.45 20.16
C GLU A 392 34.78 2.11 19.56
N LYS A 393 35.69 3.09 19.58
CA LYS A 393 37.12 2.81 19.60
C LYS A 393 37.39 2.14 20.96
N THR A 394 37.16 0.84 21.01
CA THR A 394 37.80 -0.07 21.98
C THR A 394 39.00 -0.72 21.32
#